data_AF-A0A947NV39-F1
#
_entry.id   AF-A0A947NV39-F1
#
_cell.length_a   1.000
_cell.length_b   1.000
_cell.length_c   1.000
_cell.angle_alpha   90.00
_cell.angle_beta   90.00
_cell.angle_gamma   90.00
#
_symmetry.space_group_name_H-M   'P 1'
#
loop_
_entity.id
_entity.type
_entity.pdbx_description
1 polymer ?
#
loop_
_entity_poly.entity_id
_entity_poly.type
_entity_poly.pdbx_seq_one_letter_code
_entity_poly.pdbx_strand_id
1 'polypeptide(L)'
;MTGGITGMIDMTDMQVNTAMGAGICFLAGIIGLMLWRSGKKPKNTGKQEIEKIPIERIAEWWIKNGAGHSMAPCEFHIEKLAPLWREEKAAQDVSEDHEFQNARIQEFYKLHIQRLRHASQPSQHHAICSELLSLLDKEGDCSSVVNVSRDVEASWNSTTYTLLGQTNLMDHSLNVAEEAVRLLEESDAGYIVPDALIVALAHDIGKLPSIKGYLYSLGEHPLTAGRVLSEIDAFGQLAKKDELLRAIKHHHKKPNNLLGKTLKRADQIARQKELEQAQERLPPLEAPMKSSEKPMDFLAEEVEEKKAEAPKLLNISAWFDAKAMLEQMRPQINHLAGRRFAAFSMANGYVYFHPKIIEEIARKQAEQAGVLDVVSIEAEEMRQVLLSIVHQLRQDDVIAEGLLQKNYFGAFFTITMKSGVTMKGYYTPFHAEPFGSIAALEKTKSGMLLDFVTVESLHELSEKN
;
A
#
# COMPACT_ATOMS: atom_id res chain seq x y z
N MET A 1 -97.44 -9.66 64.60
CA MET A 1 -96.17 -10.16 64.02
C MET A 1 -96.21 -9.91 62.52
N THR A 2 -95.08 -9.46 61.97
CA THR A 2 -94.78 -9.00 60.59
C THR A 2 -95.61 -9.60 59.44
N GLY A 3 -95.91 -8.95 58.31
CA GLY A 3 -95.51 -7.67 57.70
C GLY A 3 -96.18 -7.53 56.31
N GLY A 4 -95.93 -6.44 55.57
CA GLY A 4 -96.32 -6.33 54.15
C GLY A 4 -96.58 -4.92 53.59
N ILE A 5 -95.82 -4.59 52.54
CA ILE A 5 -96.14 -3.89 51.26
C ILE A 5 -96.70 -2.45 51.24
N THR A 6 -95.96 -1.53 50.58
CA THR A 6 -96.32 -0.58 49.47
C THR A 6 -95.19 0.48 49.35
N GLY A 7 -94.82 1.08 48.21
CA GLY A 7 -95.34 1.11 46.84
C GLY A 7 -94.32 1.75 45.85
N MET A 8 -94.69 1.73 44.57
CA MET A 8 -93.99 2.16 43.34
C MET A 8 -93.84 3.69 43.18
N ILE A 9 -92.90 4.14 42.33
CA ILE A 9 -93.10 5.17 41.27
C ILE A 9 -92.03 5.01 40.17
N ASP A 10 -92.52 5.30 38.96
CA ASP A 10 -92.03 5.29 37.58
C ASP A 10 -90.81 6.19 37.26
N MET A 11 -89.94 5.75 36.32
CA MET A 11 -89.05 6.59 35.52
C MET A 11 -88.78 5.91 34.17
N THR A 12 -89.43 6.39 33.12
CA THR A 12 -89.30 5.91 31.73
C THR A 12 -88.74 7.01 30.80
N ASP A 13 -87.95 6.57 29.82
CA ASP A 13 -87.75 7.19 28.49
C ASP A 13 -86.77 8.36 28.23
N MET A 14 -85.78 8.64 29.10
CA MET A 14 -84.69 9.60 28.77
C MET A 14 -83.26 9.04 28.84
N GLN A 15 -83.07 7.72 28.86
CA GLN A 15 -81.72 7.09 28.84
C GLN A 15 -81.50 6.06 27.73
N VAL A 16 -82.51 5.75 26.91
CA VAL A 16 -82.39 4.69 25.88
C VAL A 16 -81.66 5.18 24.61
N ASN A 17 -81.68 6.48 24.29
CA ASN A 17 -80.99 7.03 23.11
C ASN A 17 -79.48 7.32 23.31
N THR A 18 -78.96 7.28 24.54
CA THR A 18 -77.52 7.50 24.80
C THR A 18 -76.73 6.18 24.89
N ALA A 19 -77.40 5.07 25.20
CA ALA A 19 -76.77 3.74 25.28
C ALA A 19 -76.61 3.06 23.90
N MET A 20 -77.50 3.31 22.93
CA MET A 20 -77.34 2.79 21.55
C MET A 20 -76.27 3.53 20.74
N GLY A 21 -76.00 4.82 21.03
CA GLY A 21 -74.94 5.59 20.36
C GLY A 21 -73.52 5.19 20.77
N ALA A 22 -73.30 4.84 22.04
CA ALA A 22 -71.98 4.44 22.54
C ALA A 22 -71.61 2.99 22.15
N GLY A 23 -72.57 2.08 22.08
CA GLY A 23 -72.33 0.68 21.68
C GLY A 23 -71.94 0.52 20.21
N ILE A 24 -72.53 1.30 19.30
CA ILE A 24 -72.23 1.26 17.86
C ILE A 24 -70.83 1.82 17.56
N CYS A 25 -70.40 2.86 18.30
CA CYS A 25 -69.05 3.42 18.16
C CYS A 25 -67.95 2.46 18.67
N PHE A 26 -68.23 1.69 19.72
CA PHE A 26 -67.28 0.72 20.27
C PHE A 26 -67.12 -0.53 19.37
N LEU A 27 -68.21 -1.03 18.78
CA LEU A 27 -68.18 -2.13 17.81
C LEU A 27 -67.53 -1.72 16.48
N ALA A 28 -67.78 -0.50 15.99
CA ALA A 28 -67.09 0.03 14.81
C ALA A 28 -65.58 0.24 15.06
N GLY A 29 -65.19 0.66 16.27
CA GLY A 29 -63.79 0.76 16.68
C GLY A 29 -63.06 -0.58 16.72
N ILE A 30 -63.70 -1.65 17.23
CA ILE A 30 -63.11 -3.00 17.30
C ILE A 30 -63.06 -3.66 15.92
N ILE A 31 -64.08 -3.49 15.07
CA ILE A 31 -64.06 -3.98 13.68
C ILE A 31 -63.02 -3.21 12.86
N GLY A 32 -62.87 -1.89 13.07
CA GLY A 32 -61.80 -1.08 12.48
C GLY A 32 -60.40 -1.51 12.93
N LEU A 33 -60.21 -1.86 14.21
CA LEU A 33 -58.94 -2.36 14.73
C LEU A 33 -58.62 -3.79 14.27
N MET A 34 -59.63 -4.65 14.08
CA MET A 34 -59.47 -5.99 13.52
C MET A 34 -59.24 -5.96 12.00
N LEU A 35 -59.85 -5.03 11.26
CA LEU A 35 -59.56 -4.80 9.84
C LEU A 35 -58.20 -4.13 9.62
N TRP A 36 -57.75 -3.27 10.53
CA TRP A 36 -56.38 -2.73 10.54
C TRP A 36 -55.35 -3.85 10.81
N ARG A 37 -55.62 -4.77 11.75
CA ARG A 37 -54.71 -5.91 12.06
C ARG A 37 -54.77 -7.07 11.05
N SER A 38 -55.76 -7.10 10.15
CA SER A 38 -55.95 -8.17 9.15
C SER A 38 -55.63 -7.75 7.70
N GLY A 39 -55.16 -6.51 7.50
CA GLY A 39 -54.60 -6.07 6.22
C GLY A 39 -53.30 -6.80 5.91
N LYS A 40 -53.39 -7.91 5.16
CA LYS A 40 -52.26 -8.54 4.48
C LYS A 40 -51.37 -7.45 3.90
N LYS A 41 -50.08 -7.43 4.30
CA LYS A 41 -49.07 -6.55 3.70
C LYS A 41 -49.24 -6.61 2.17
N PRO A 42 -49.59 -5.51 1.49
CA PRO A 42 -49.41 -5.47 0.05
C PRO A 42 -47.93 -5.74 -0.20
N LYS A 43 -47.64 -6.69 -1.08
CA LYS A 43 -46.29 -6.89 -1.61
C LYS A 43 -45.80 -5.51 -2.06
N ASN A 44 -44.74 -5.03 -1.43
CA ASN A 44 -44.14 -3.75 -1.75
C ASN A 44 -43.51 -3.84 -3.14
N THR A 45 -44.33 -3.69 -4.18
CA THR A 45 -43.86 -3.31 -5.52
C THR A 45 -43.55 -1.82 -5.43
N GLY A 46 -42.42 -1.50 -4.81
CA GLY A 46 -41.96 -0.13 -4.59
C GLY A 46 -41.56 0.53 -5.91
N LYS A 47 -42.54 0.99 -6.69
CA LYS A 47 -42.35 2.19 -7.50
C LYS A 47 -42.62 3.37 -6.56
N GLN A 48 -41.57 3.90 -5.95
CA GLN A 48 -41.65 5.24 -5.34
C GLN A 48 -41.99 6.21 -6.47
N GLU A 49 -43.19 6.78 -6.44
CA GLU A 49 -43.46 8.01 -7.19
C GLU A 49 -42.47 9.05 -6.67
N ILE A 50 -41.54 9.46 -7.53
CA ILE A 50 -40.62 10.54 -7.26
C ILE A 50 -41.48 11.79 -7.10
N GLU A 51 -41.68 12.26 -5.87
CA GLU A 51 -42.31 13.53 -5.59
C GLU A 51 -41.45 14.62 -6.25
N LYS A 52 -41.92 15.15 -7.38
CA LYS A 52 -41.24 16.24 -8.09
C LYS A 52 -41.40 17.51 -7.28
N ILE A 53 -40.38 17.87 -6.51
CA ILE A 53 -40.34 19.15 -5.80
C ILE A 53 -39.89 20.23 -6.80
N PRO A 54 -40.73 21.25 -7.10
CA PRO A 54 -40.32 22.37 -7.94
C PRO A 54 -39.13 23.10 -7.30
N ILE A 55 -38.16 23.54 -8.11
CA ILE A 55 -36.99 24.32 -7.65
C ILE A 55 -37.43 25.52 -6.80
N GLU A 56 -38.55 26.14 -7.15
CA GLU A 56 -39.16 27.25 -6.39
C GLU A 56 -39.42 26.88 -4.93
N ARG A 57 -39.86 25.65 -4.66
CA ARG A 57 -40.15 25.15 -3.31
C ARG A 57 -38.88 24.87 -2.50
N ILE A 58 -37.79 24.51 -3.17
CA ILE A 58 -36.45 24.35 -2.55
C ILE A 58 -35.84 25.73 -2.26
N ALA A 59 -36.02 26.69 -3.17
CA ALA A 59 -35.57 28.07 -2.99
C ALA A 59 -36.29 28.75 -1.81
N GLU A 60 -37.58 28.44 -1.57
CA GLU A 60 -38.28 28.91 -0.36
C GLU A 60 -37.61 28.44 0.94
N TRP A 61 -37.04 27.23 0.99
CA TRP A 61 -36.31 26.74 2.17
C TRP A 61 -34.98 27.47 2.38
N TRP A 62 -34.32 27.90 1.30
CA TRP A 62 -33.11 28.70 1.37
C TRP A 62 -33.41 30.15 1.77
N ILE A 63 -34.52 30.72 1.30
CA ILE A 63 -34.90 32.11 1.57
C ILE A 63 -35.55 32.27 2.97
N LYS A 64 -36.41 31.34 3.40
CA LYS A 64 -37.05 31.42 4.74
C LYS A 64 -36.09 31.19 5.90
N ASN A 65 -34.96 30.50 5.68
CA ASN A 65 -33.94 30.27 6.71
C ASN A 65 -32.90 31.40 6.82
N GLY A 66 -32.96 32.43 5.97
CA GLY A 66 -32.13 33.63 6.09
C GLY A 66 -32.68 34.69 7.06
N ALA A 67 -33.96 34.62 7.43
CA ALA A 67 -34.62 35.60 8.28
C ALA A 67 -34.92 35.00 9.66
N GLY A 68 -33.86 34.81 10.44
CA GLY A 68 -33.87 34.80 11.89
C GLY A 68 -34.85 33.86 12.57
N HIS A 69 -34.53 32.56 12.64
CA HIS A 69 -34.83 31.73 13.81
C HIS A 69 -33.71 30.69 13.95
N SER A 70 -33.16 30.61 15.16
CA SER A 70 -32.06 29.75 15.59
C SER A 70 -32.26 28.28 15.21
N MET A 71 -31.49 27.76 14.25
CA MET A 71 -30.95 26.40 14.23
C MET A 71 -29.65 26.37 13.40
N ALA A 72 -28.72 25.49 13.80
CA ALA A 72 -27.38 25.34 13.23
C ALA A 72 -27.38 25.23 11.69
N PRO A 73 -26.29 25.65 11.00
CA PRO A 73 -26.19 25.56 9.55
C PRO A 73 -26.46 24.12 9.09
N CYS A 74 -27.46 23.92 8.23
CA CYS A 74 -27.65 22.63 7.58
C CYS A 74 -26.52 22.43 6.56
N GLU A 75 -25.48 21.70 6.95
CA GLU A 75 -24.53 21.13 6.00
C GLU A 75 -25.22 20.02 5.20
N PHE A 76 -25.35 20.25 3.89
CA PHE A 76 -25.79 19.23 2.95
C PHE A 76 -24.57 18.69 2.21
N HIS A 77 -24.18 17.45 2.47
CA HIS A 77 -23.16 16.77 1.65
C HIS A 77 -23.65 16.70 0.21
N ILE A 78 -22.79 17.14 -0.73
CA ILE A 78 -23.12 17.26 -2.16
C ILE A 78 -23.57 15.93 -2.78
N GLU A 79 -23.19 14.80 -2.18
CA GLU A 79 -23.65 13.45 -2.54
C GLU A 79 -25.18 13.31 -2.47
N LYS A 80 -25.84 13.97 -1.50
CA LYS A 80 -27.30 13.97 -1.37
C LYS A 80 -28.00 14.74 -2.49
N LEU A 81 -27.26 15.63 -3.16
CA LEU A 81 -27.75 16.42 -4.30
C LEU A 81 -27.44 15.74 -5.64
N ALA A 82 -26.46 14.83 -5.69
CA ALA A 82 -26.03 14.16 -6.92
C ALA A 82 -27.17 13.51 -7.75
N PRO A 83 -28.22 12.93 -7.14
CA PRO A 83 -29.34 12.34 -7.88
C PRO A 83 -30.19 13.35 -8.68
N LEU A 84 -30.13 14.65 -8.37
CA LEU A 84 -30.97 15.66 -9.03
C LEU A 84 -30.48 16.06 -10.44
N TRP A 85 -29.23 15.77 -10.76
CA TRP A 85 -28.54 16.17 -12.00
C TRP A 85 -28.10 14.95 -12.81
N ARG A 86 -28.09 13.78 -12.18
CA ARG A 86 -27.90 12.50 -12.83
C ARG A 86 -29.28 11.99 -13.16
N GLU A 87 -29.64 11.95 -14.45
CA GLU A 87 -30.86 11.27 -14.89
C GLU A 87 -30.75 9.75 -14.61
N GLU A 88 -30.92 9.34 -13.35
CA GLU A 88 -31.06 7.94 -12.97
C GLU A 88 -32.43 7.47 -13.45
N LYS A 89 -32.51 7.12 -14.74
CA LYS A 89 -33.52 6.17 -15.18
C LYS A 89 -33.25 4.88 -14.42
N ALA A 90 -34.14 4.55 -13.50
CA ALA A 90 -34.22 3.26 -12.83
C ALA A 90 -34.21 2.16 -13.89
N ALA A 91 -33.03 1.63 -14.18
CA ALA A 91 -32.87 0.54 -15.11
C ALA A 91 -33.18 -0.75 -14.35
N GLN A 92 -33.93 -1.62 -15.03
CA GLN A 92 -34.15 -2.99 -14.62
C GLN A 92 -32.79 -3.69 -14.49
N ASP A 93 -32.58 -4.40 -13.39
CA ASP A 93 -31.47 -5.34 -13.18
C ASP A 93 -31.40 -6.30 -14.37
N VAL A 94 -30.54 -6.00 -15.34
CA VAL A 94 -30.04 -6.98 -16.30
C VAL A 94 -28.62 -7.28 -15.85
N SER A 95 -28.50 -8.26 -14.97
CA SER A 95 -27.22 -8.81 -14.50
C SER A 95 -26.60 -9.63 -15.63
N GLU A 96 -25.84 -8.98 -16.51
CA GLU A 96 -24.70 -9.67 -17.11
C GLU A 96 -23.63 -9.76 -16.03
N ASP A 97 -23.75 -10.78 -15.18
CA ASP A 97 -22.72 -11.13 -14.21
C ASP A 97 -21.48 -11.57 -15.00
N HIS A 98 -20.41 -10.80 -14.91
CA HIS A 98 -19.10 -11.29 -15.33
C HIS A 98 -18.75 -12.46 -14.41
N GLU A 99 -18.66 -13.64 -15.01
CA GLU A 99 -18.20 -14.86 -14.35
C GLU A 99 -16.68 -14.98 -14.48
N PHE A 100 -16.00 -15.04 -13.34
CA PHE A 100 -14.56 -15.29 -13.24
C PHE A 100 -14.32 -16.74 -12.83
N GLN A 101 -13.22 -17.33 -13.30
CA GLN A 101 -12.83 -18.69 -12.97
C GLN A 101 -12.42 -18.79 -11.49
N ASN A 102 -11.72 -17.77 -10.99
CA ASN A 102 -11.28 -17.70 -9.62
C ASN A 102 -12.37 -17.15 -8.69
N ALA A 103 -12.73 -17.94 -7.68
CA ALA A 103 -13.74 -17.57 -6.68
C ALA A 103 -13.39 -16.28 -5.92
N ARG A 104 -12.10 -16.02 -5.65
CA ARG A 104 -11.63 -14.82 -4.96
C ARG A 104 -11.86 -13.57 -5.81
N ILE A 105 -11.56 -13.65 -7.11
CA ILE A 105 -11.85 -12.54 -8.04
C ILE A 105 -13.36 -12.32 -8.12
N GLN A 106 -14.15 -13.38 -8.18
CA GLN A 106 -15.61 -13.26 -8.22
C GLN A 106 -16.18 -12.55 -6.98
N GLU A 107 -15.65 -12.87 -5.80
CA GLU A 107 -16.02 -12.22 -4.54
C GLU A 107 -15.60 -10.73 -4.55
N PHE A 108 -14.34 -10.45 -4.89
CA PHE A 108 -13.83 -9.10 -5.00
C PHE A 108 -14.65 -8.24 -6.00
N TYR A 109 -15.00 -8.82 -7.15
CA TYR A 109 -15.82 -8.16 -8.16
C TYR A 109 -17.18 -7.75 -7.58
N LYS A 110 -17.88 -8.67 -6.90
CA LYS A 110 -19.19 -8.41 -6.29
C LYS A 110 -19.11 -7.31 -5.22
N LEU A 111 -18.07 -7.34 -4.39
CA LEU A 111 -17.89 -6.39 -3.28
C LEU A 111 -17.48 -4.99 -3.75
N HIS A 112 -16.50 -4.89 -4.66
CA HIS A 112 -15.84 -3.62 -4.96
C HIS A 112 -16.12 -3.07 -6.35
N ILE A 113 -16.33 -3.93 -7.35
CA ILE A 113 -16.44 -3.51 -8.76
C ILE A 113 -17.90 -3.39 -9.20
N GLN A 114 -18.80 -4.29 -8.78
CA GLN A 114 -20.20 -4.28 -9.18
C GLN A 114 -20.90 -2.97 -8.80
N ARG A 115 -20.54 -2.39 -7.64
CA ARG A 115 -21.04 -1.07 -7.18
C ARG A 115 -20.62 0.11 -8.07
N LEU A 116 -19.65 -0.07 -8.97
CA LEU A 116 -19.23 0.94 -9.95
C LEU A 116 -20.13 0.96 -11.19
N ARG A 117 -21.04 -0.01 -11.37
CA ARG A 117 -22.00 0.02 -12.48
C ARG A 117 -23.03 1.12 -12.23
N HIS A 118 -23.31 1.91 -13.26
CA HIS A 118 -24.50 2.75 -13.25
C HIS A 118 -25.69 1.97 -13.79
N ALA A 119 -26.89 2.31 -13.33
CA ALA A 119 -28.12 1.62 -13.73
C ALA A 119 -28.25 1.50 -15.26
N SER A 120 -27.90 2.56 -15.99
CA SER A 120 -28.13 2.60 -17.45
C SER A 120 -27.01 1.98 -18.29
N GLN A 121 -25.73 2.04 -17.85
CA GLN A 121 -24.56 1.50 -18.56
C GLN A 121 -23.39 1.25 -17.59
N PRO A 122 -22.49 0.28 -17.87
CA PRO A 122 -21.21 0.16 -17.17
C PRO A 122 -20.46 1.50 -17.19
N SER A 123 -20.00 1.96 -16.03
CA SER A 123 -19.07 3.11 -16.01
C SER A 123 -17.76 2.71 -16.70
N GLN A 124 -17.01 3.69 -17.22
CA GLN A 124 -15.67 3.44 -17.76
C GLN A 124 -14.79 2.72 -16.73
N HIS A 125 -14.86 3.11 -15.45
CA HIS A 125 -14.17 2.45 -14.34
C HIS A 125 -14.59 0.98 -14.18
N HIS A 126 -15.88 0.66 -14.27
CA HIS A 126 -16.36 -0.71 -14.21
C HIS A 126 -15.79 -1.56 -15.35
N ALA A 127 -15.81 -1.04 -16.59
CA ALA A 127 -15.27 -1.74 -17.75
C ALA A 127 -13.76 -2.02 -17.61
N ILE A 128 -12.99 -0.99 -17.23
CA ILE A 128 -11.53 -1.11 -17.04
C ILE A 128 -11.20 -2.12 -15.94
N CYS A 129 -11.85 -2.01 -14.77
CA CYS A 129 -11.62 -2.94 -13.67
C CYS A 129 -12.01 -4.38 -14.04
N SER A 130 -13.09 -4.57 -14.79
CA SER A 130 -13.52 -5.91 -15.23
C SER A 130 -12.48 -6.55 -16.15
N GLU A 131 -11.92 -5.79 -17.09
CA GLU A 131 -10.88 -6.26 -18.01
C GLU A 131 -9.56 -6.56 -17.28
N LEU A 132 -9.15 -5.71 -16.33
CA LEU A 132 -8.00 -5.97 -15.46
C LEU A 132 -8.17 -7.24 -14.63
N LEU A 133 -9.37 -7.45 -14.06
CA LEU A 133 -9.68 -8.68 -13.34
C LEU A 133 -9.66 -9.90 -14.25
N SER A 134 -10.17 -9.82 -15.48
CA SER A 134 -10.09 -10.93 -16.44
C SER A 134 -8.65 -11.27 -16.83
N LEU A 135 -7.78 -10.26 -16.92
CA LEU A 135 -6.35 -10.47 -17.17
C LEU A 135 -5.67 -11.18 -16.00
N LEU A 136 -5.94 -10.75 -14.76
CA LEU A 136 -5.44 -11.37 -13.54
C LEU A 136 -6.00 -12.79 -13.32
N ASP A 137 -7.26 -13.03 -13.67
CA ASP A 137 -7.91 -14.36 -13.59
C ASP A 137 -7.25 -15.37 -14.53
N LYS A 138 -6.77 -14.90 -15.69
CA LYS A 138 -6.15 -15.75 -16.70
C LYS A 138 -4.66 -16.04 -16.44
N GLU A 139 -3.92 -15.06 -15.93
CA GLU A 139 -2.44 -15.10 -15.91
C GLU A 139 -1.81 -14.67 -14.57
N GLY A 140 -2.62 -14.31 -13.57
CA GLY A 140 -2.17 -13.77 -12.29
C GLY A 140 -1.63 -14.80 -11.29
N ASP A 141 -1.62 -16.09 -11.63
CA ASP A 141 -1.00 -17.16 -10.82
C ASP A 141 0.54 -17.10 -10.80
N CYS A 142 1.13 -16.21 -11.59
CA CYS A 142 2.57 -15.93 -11.51
C CYS A 142 2.94 -15.29 -10.15
N SER A 143 4.20 -15.41 -9.75
CA SER A 143 4.67 -14.83 -8.49
C SER A 143 4.49 -13.30 -8.49
N SER A 144 4.00 -12.76 -7.37
CA SER A 144 3.90 -11.30 -7.18
C SER A 144 5.28 -10.64 -7.05
N VAL A 145 6.33 -11.44 -6.86
CA VAL A 145 7.70 -10.95 -6.75
C VAL A 145 8.56 -11.39 -7.92
N VAL A 146 9.44 -10.52 -8.40
CA VAL A 146 10.39 -10.88 -9.46
C VAL A 146 11.81 -10.57 -9.04
N ASN A 147 12.67 -11.59 -9.03
CA ASN A 147 14.11 -11.42 -8.82
C ASN A 147 14.79 -11.00 -10.13
N VAL A 148 14.55 -9.76 -10.55
CA VAL A 148 15.32 -9.11 -11.63
C VAL A 148 16.24 -8.08 -10.99
N SER A 149 17.51 -8.05 -11.40
CA SER A 149 18.62 -7.26 -10.83
C SER A 149 18.41 -5.74 -10.70
N ARG A 150 17.24 -5.21 -11.07
CA ARG A 150 16.86 -3.79 -11.06
C ARG A 150 15.52 -3.49 -10.38
N ASP A 151 14.78 -4.51 -9.92
CA ASP A 151 13.51 -4.31 -9.21
C ASP A 151 13.76 -3.97 -7.72
N VAL A 152 12.87 -3.20 -7.09
CA VAL A 152 12.93 -2.88 -5.65
C VAL A 152 12.88 -4.16 -4.80
N GLU A 153 12.25 -5.21 -5.32
CA GLU A 153 12.10 -6.51 -4.69
C GLU A 153 13.39 -7.34 -4.71
N ALA A 154 14.33 -7.05 -5.62
CA ALA A 154 15.66 -7.66 -5.63
C ALA A 154 16.55 -7.20 -4.46
N SER A 155 16.14 -6.15 -3.73
CA SER A 155 16.81 -5.69 -2.51
C SER A 155 16.39 -6.48 -1.26
N TRP A 156 15.41 -7.38 -1.37
CA TRP A 156 14.89 -8.14 -0.24
C TRP A 156 15.81 -9.32 0.10
N ASN A 157 15.88 -9.66 1.38
CA ASN A 157 16.63 -10.84 1.81
C ASN A 157 15.94 -12.11 1.29
N SER A 158 16.72 -13.20 1.11
CA SER A 158 16.21 -14.45 0.53
C SER A 158 14.97 -14.98 1.25
N THR A 159 14.88 -14.84 2.57
CA THR A 159 13.72 -15.30 3.35
C THR A 159 12.46 -14.47 3.05
N THR A 160 12.57 -13.15 3.04
CA THR A 160 11.49 -12.23 2.68
C THR A 160 11.04 -12.45 1.23
N TYR A 161 11.98 -12.65 0.31
CA TYR A 161 11.68 -12.96 -1.08
C TYR A 161 10.96 -14.30 -1.22
N THR A 162 11.44 -15.36 -0.55
CA THR A 162 10.79 -16.68 -0.57
C THR A 162 9.41 -16.66 0.06
N LEU A 163 9.22 -15.93 1.17
CA LEU A 163 7.92 -15.80 1.84
C LEU A 163 6.92 -15.01 0.99
N LEU A 164 7.31 -13.85 0.47
CA LEU A 164 6.43 -13.04 -0.39
C LEU A 164 6.20 -13.68 -1.75
N GLY A 165 7.13 -14.51 -2.23
CA GLY A 165 6.94 -15.30 -3.44
C GLY A 165 5.86 -16.37 -3.35
N GLN A 166 5.36 -16.66 -2.15
CA GLN A 166 4.18 -17.51 -1.96
C GLN A 166 2.87 -16.82 -2.32
N THR A 167 2.87 -15.48 -2.40
CA THR A 167 1.71 -14.71 -2.87
C THR A 167 1.81 -14.54 -4.38
N ASN A 168 0.79 -14.98 -5.11
CA ASN A 168 0.71 -14.75 -6.55
C ASN A 168 0.31 -13.29 -6.87
N LEU A 169 0.51 -12.87 -8.12
CA LEU A 169 0.27 -11.50 -8.56
C LEU A 169 -1.20 -11.10 -8.45
N MET A 170 -2.12 -12.03 -8.74
CA MET A 170 -3.56 -11.83 -8.55
C MET A 170 -3.87 -11.46 -7.10
N ASP A 171 -3.48 -12.31 -6.16
CA ASP A 171 -3.74 -12.13 -4.73
C ASP A 171 -3.13 -10.82 -4.22
N HIS A 172 -1.90 -10.51 -4.62
CA HIS A 172 -1.26 -9.25 -4.26
C HIS A 172 -2.03 -8.04 -4.80
N SER A 173 -2.41 -8.05 -6.07
CA SER A 173 -3.16 -6.95 -6.70
C SER A 173 -4.53 -6.72 -6.03
N LEU A 174 -5.22 -7.80 -5.64
CA LEU A 174 -6.48 -7.72 -4.89
C LEU A 174 -6.25 -7.19 -3.47
N ASN A 175 -5.24 -7.67 -2.75
CA ASN A 175 -4.88 -7.18 -1.42
C ASN A 175 -4.60 -5.66 -1.44
N VAL A 176 -3.80 -5.19 -2.41
CA VAL A 176 -3.50 -3.76 -2.56
C VAL A 176 -4.76 -2.95 -2.85
N ALA A 177 -5.66 -3.48 -3.68
CA ALA A 177 -6.91 -2.80 -3.99
C ALA A 177 -7.85 -2.70 -2.77
N GLU A 178 -7.97 -3.76 -1.97
CA GLU A 178 -8.74 -3.76 -0.73
C GLU A 178 -8.17 -2.75 0.29
N GLU A 179 -6.86 -2.72 0.47
CA GLU A 179 -6.20 -1.74 1.35
C GLU A 179 -6.36 -0.31 0.85
N ALA A 180 -6.32 -0.08 -0.46
CA ALA A 180 -6.54 1.23 -1.05
C ALA A 180 -7.97 1.73 -0.80
N VAL A 181 -8.98 0.86 -0.95
CA VAL A 181 -10.38 1.16 -0.62
C VAL A 181 -10.50 1.53 0.85
N ARG A 182 -9.96 0.69 1.74
CA ARG A 182 -10.01 0.92 3.20
C ARG A 182 -9.39 2.25 3.61
N LEU A 183 -8.19 2.55 3.12
CA LEU A 183 -7.49 3.81 3.42
C LEU A 183 -8.26 5.04 2.96
N LEU A 184 -8.96 4.97 1.82
CA LEU A 184 -9.74 6.09 1.28
C LEU A 184 -11.06 6.27 2.00
N GLU A 185 -11.73 5.18 2.39
CA GLU A 185 -12.94 5.22 3.20
C GLU A 185 -12.65 5.75 4.62
N GLU A 186 -11.53 5.35 5.24
CA GLU A 186 -11.08 5.85 6.55
C GLU A 186 -10.67 7.35 6.53
N SER A 187 -10.26 7.89 5.37
CA SER A 187 -9.79 9.27 5.23
C SER A 187 -10.80 10.24 4.62
N ASP A 188 -12.08 9.85 4.55
CA ASP A 188 -13.16 10.62 3.92
C ASP A 188 -12.86 11.02 2.46
N ALA A 189 -12.08 10.18 1.77
CA ALA A 189 -11.65 10.35 0.38
C ALA A 189 -12.26 9.27 -0.53
N GLY A 190 -13.42 8.72 -0.15
CA GLY A 190 -14.11 7.63 -0.84
C GLY A 190 -14.42 7.91 -2.32
N TYR A 191 -14.55 9.18 -2.70
CA TYR A 191 -14.77 9.58 -4.10
C TYR A 191 -13.59 9.23 -5.05
N ILE A 192 -12.40 8.95 -4.52
CA ILE A 192 -11.21 8.55 -5.30
C ILE A 192 -11.17 7.03 -5.52
N VAL A 193 -11.98 6.25 -4.79
CA VAL A 193 -11.96 4.78 -4.83
C VAL A 193 -12.01 4.20 -6.26
N PRO A 194 -12.83 4.70 -7.20
CA PRO A 194 -12.82 4.18 -8.57
C PRO A 194 -11.46 4.32 -9.28
N ASP A 195 -10.80 5.48 -9.13
CA ASP A 195 -9.48 5.74 -9.69
C ASP A 195 -8.40 4.87 -8.99
N ALA A 196 -8.54 4.67 -7.68
CA ALA A 196 -7.63 3.84 -6.88
C ALA A 196 -7.72 2.34 -7.21
N LEU A 197 -8.92 1.82 -7.47
CA LEU A 197 -9.13 0.44 -7.88
C LEU A 197 -8.41 0.15 -9.21
N ILE A 198 -8.52 1.03 -10.20
CA ILE A 198 -7.80 0.88 -11.48
C ILE A 198 -6.29 0.83 -11.23
N VAL A 199 -5.77 1.80 -10.49
CA VAL A 199 -4.33 1.90 -10.27
C VAL A 199 -3.79 0.73 -9.44
N ALA A 200 -4.50 0.29 -8.41
CA ALA A 200 -4.11 -0.85 -7.58
C ALA A 200 -4.11 -2.16 -8.36
N LEU A 201 -5.16 -2.42 -9.15
CA LEU A 201 -5.23 -3.64 -9.99
C LEU A 201 -4.20 -3.60 -11.13
N ALA A 202 -3.86 -2.42 -11.64
CA ALA A 202 -2.97 -2.29 -12.79
C ALA A 202 -1.49 -2.15 -12.45
N HIS A 203 -1.09 -1.74 -11.24
CA HIS A 203 0.29 -1.26 -11.00
C HIS A 203 1.39 -2.29 -11.32
N ASP A 204 1.10 -3.57 -11.07
CA ASP A 204 2.03 -4.68 -11.21
C ASP A 204 1.71 -5.64 -12.37
N ILE A 205 0.70 -5.35 -13.21
CA ILE A 205 0.34 -6.22 -14.36
C ILE A 205 1.47 -6.34 -15.39
N GLY A 206 2.43 -5.41 -15.36
CA GLY A 206 3.68 -5.52 -16.13
C GLY A 206 4.50 -6.76 -15.79
N LYS A 207 4.19 -7.48 -14.69
CA LYS A 207 4.84 -8.72 -14.28
C LYS A 207 4.29 -9.98 -14.96
N LEU A 208 3.16 -9.86 -15.68
CA LEU A 208 2.46 -11.00 -16.28
C LEU A 208 3.30 -11.75 -17.34
N PRO A 209 3.15 -13.08 -17.46
CA PRO A 209 3.94 -13.90 -18.39
C PRO A 209 3.82 -13.51 -19.86
N SER A 210 2.60 -13.19 -20.34
CA SER A 210 2.39 -12.77 -21.74
C SER A 210 3.07 -11.45 -22.10
N ILE A 211 3.38 -10.63 -21.09
CA ILE A 211 3.91 -9.28 -21.21
C ILE A 211 5.44 -9.26 -21.03
N LYS A 212 6.06 -10.43 -20.78
CA LYS A 212 7.52 -10.61 -20.64
C LYS A 212 8.26 -10.22 -21.93
N GLY A 213 8.68 -8.97 -21.99
CA GLY A 213 9.57 -8.42 -23.01
C GLY A 213 10.84 -7.82 -22.41
N TYR A 214 11.61 -7.11 -23.23
CA TYR A 214 12.87 -6.47 -22.82
C TYR A 214 12.76 -5.63 -21.53
N LEU A 215 11.65 -4.91 -21.32
CA LEU A 215 11.43 -4.07 -20.14
C LEU A 215 11.18 -4.86 -18.85
N TYR A 216 10.56 -6.04 -18.94
CA TYR A 216 10.38 -6.94 -17.80
C TYR A 216 11.74 -7.46 -17.29
N SER A 217 12.66 -7.80 -18.20
CA SER A 217 14.02 -8.23 -17.87
C SER A 217 14.92 -7.11 -17.32
N LEU A 218 14.46 -5.85 -17.34
CA LEU A 218 15.16 -4.70 -16.78
C LEU A 218 14.55 -4.18 -15.47
N GLY A 219 13.56 -4.87 -14.89
CA GLY A 219 12.89 -4.40 -13.67
C GLY A 219 12.01 -3.16 -13.86
N GLU A 220 11.62 -2.86 -15.11
CA GLU A 220 10.78 -1.71 -15.49
C GLU A 220 9.31 -2.13 -15.68
N HIS A 221 8.78 -2.96 -14.77
CA HIS A 221 7.37 -3.34 -14.79
C HIS A 221 6.39 -2.17 -14.63
N PRO A 222 6.70 -1.05 -13.92
CA PRO A 222 5.77 0.08 -13.84
C PRO A 222 5.51 0.74 -15.21
N LEU A 223 6.53 0.80 -16.08
CA LEU A 223 6.39 1.33 -17.44
C LEU A 223 5.58 0.38 -18.32
N THR A 224 5.84 -0.91 -18.17
CA THR A 224 5.17 -1.97 -18.93
C THR A 224 3.69 -2.08 -18.54
N ALA A 225 3.38 -2.01 -17.24
CA ALA A 225 2.03 -1.93 -16.70
C ALA A 225 1.23 -0.75 -17.30
N GLY A 226 1.85 0.44 -17.35
CA GLY A 226 1.23 1.62 -17.98
C GLY A 226 0.95 1.45 -19.47
N ARG A 227 1.76 0.67 -20.20
CA ARG A 227 1.52 0.34 -21.60
C ARG A 227 0.29 -0.57 -21.75
N VAL A 228 0.24 -1.67 -21.01
CA VAL A 228 -0.87 -2.63 -21.03
C VAL A 228 -2.20 -1.94 -20.69
N LEU A 229 -2.21 -1.10 -19.64
CA LEU A 229 -3.40 -0.33 -19.28
C LEU A 229 -3.84 0.64 -20.39
N SER A 230 -2.90 1.17 -21.19
CA SER A 230 -3.22 2.06 -22.31
C SER A 230 -3.81 1.34 -23.52
N GLU A 231 -3.67 0.01 -23.60
CA GLU A 231 -4.26 -0.83 -24.65
C GLU A 231 -5.75 -1.16 -24.36
N ILE A 232 -6.23 -0.89 -23.13
CA ILE A 232 -7.65 -1.01 -22.76
C ILE A 232 -8.43 0.17 -23.35
N ASP A 233 -9.36 -0.11 -24.27
CA ASP A 233 -10.15 0.91 -24.98
C ASP A 233 -10.89 1.86 -24.03
N ALA A 234 -11.51 1.31 -22.98
CA ALA A 234 -12.24 2.09 -21.99
C ALA A 234 -11.32 3.05 -21.20
N PHE A 235 -10.05 2.69 -21.01
CA PHE A 235 -9.06 3.53 -20.34
C PHE A 235 -8.61 4.70 -21.22
N GLY A 236 -8.47 4.48 -22.53
CA GLY A 236 -8.11 5.53 -23.50
C GLY A 236 -9.07 6.72 -23.51
N GLN A 237 -10.34 6.48 -23.16
CA GLN A 237 -11.43 7.46 -23.10
C GLN A 237 -11.58 8.13 -21.71
N LEU A 238 -10.82 7.71 -20.71
CA LEU A 238 -10.93 8.23 -19.35
C LEU A 238 -10.27 9.62 -19.23
N ALA A 239 -11.01 10.61 -18.75
CA ALA A 239 -10.53 12.00 -18.65
C ALA A 239 -9.26 12.16 -17.80
N LYS A 240 -9.10 11.34 -16.75
CA LYS A 240 -7.95 11.39 -15.83
C LYS A 240 -6.82 10.41 -16.15
N LYS A 241 -6.83 9.78 -17.34
CA LYS A 241 -5.86 8.72 -17.69
C LYS A 241 -4.39 9.07 -17.41
N ASP A 242 -3.97 10.31 -17.66
CA ASP A 242 -2.59 10.75 -17.44
C ASP A 242 -2.20 10.82 -15.97
N GLU A 243 -3.15 11.06 -15.06
CA GLU A 243 -2.89 11.01 -13.62
C GLU A 243 -2.72 9.57 -13.14
N LEU A 244 -3.58 8.66 -13.61
CA LEU A 244 -3.54 7.24 -13.26
C LEU A 244 -2.26 6.58 -13.81
N LEU A 245 -1.89 6.87 -15.07
CA LEU A 245 -0.63 6.42 -15.66
C LEU A 245 0.58 6.94 -14.88
N ARG A 246 0.55 8.20 -14.42
CA ARG A 246 1.64 8.76 -13.60
C ARG A 246 1.75 8.07 -12.25
N ALA A 247 0.64 7.70 -11.62
CA ALA A 247 0.64 6.96 -10.36
C ALA A 247 1.28 5.57 -10.54
N ILE A 248 0.90 4.85 -11.61
CA ILE A 248 1.45 3.53 -11.94
C ILE A 248 2.95 3.62 -12.27
N LYS A 249 3.36 4.48 -13.21
CA LYS A 249 4.77 4.60 -13.64
C LYS A 249 5.73 5.00 -12.52
N HIS A 250 5.22 5.68 -11.50
CA HIS A 250 6.03 6.20 -10.39
C HIS A 250 5.77 5.47 -9.06
N HIS A 251 5.13 4.29 -9.06
CA HIS A 251 4.77 3.64 -7.79
C HIS A 251 6.03 3.21 -6.98
N HIS A 252 7.16 2.91 -7.64
CA HIS A 252 8.46 2.73 -6.97
C HIS A 252 9.11 4.04 -6.48
N LYS A 253 8.73 5.19 -7.05
CA LYS A 253 9.31 6.50 -6.71
C LYS A 253 8.57 7.16 -5.54
N LYS A 254 8.94 8.38 -5.19
CA LYS A 254 8.22 9.15 -4.16
C LYS A 254 6.94 9.74 -4.79
N PRO A 255 5.75 9.36 -4.29
CA PRO A 255 4.50 9.89 -4.82
C PRO A 255 4.25 11.32 -4.33
N ASN A 256 3.70 12.15 -5.21
CA ASN A 256 3.42 13.56 -4.92
C ASN A 256 1.93 13.85 -4.72
N ASN A 257 1.03 13.06 -5.33
CA ASN A 257 -0.43 13.20 -5.22
C ASN A 257 -1.05 12.19 -4.23
N LEU A 258 -2.31 12.42 -3.85
CA LEU A 258 -3.05 11.57 -2.92
C LEU A 258 -3.14 10.13 -3.44
N LEU A 259 -3.52 9.95 -4.70
CA LEU A 259 -3.66 8.63 -5.35
C LEU A 259 -2.36 7.80 -5.27
N GLY A 260 -1.21 8.39 -5.62
CA GLY A 260 0.08 7.70 -5.54
C GLY A 260 0.52 7.41 -4.10
N LYS A 261 0.19 8.28 -3.14
CA LYS A 261 0.46 8.05 -1.70
C LYS A 261 -0.38 6.90 -1.17
N THR A 262 -1.66 6.86 -1.52
CA THR A 262 -2.59 5.78 -1.17
C THR A 262 -2.10 4.47 -1.74
N LEU A 263 -1.77 4.41 -3.04
CA LEU A 263 -1.25 3.21 -3.69
C LEU A 263 -0.01 2.67 -2.96
N LYS A 264 0.99 3.54 -2.74
CA LYS A 264 2.23 3.14 -2.08
C LYS A 264 2.00 2.65 -0.65
N ARG A 265 1.05 3.27 0.07
CA ARG A 265 0.73 2.86 1.44
C ARG A 265 -0.04 1.54 1.46
N ALA A 266 -0.98 1.35 0.53
CA ALA A 266 -1.75 0.13 0.37
C ALA A 266 -0.84 -1.05 0.02
N ASP A 267 0.07 -0.88 -0.94
CA ASP A 267 1.11 -1.85 -1.29
C ASP A 267 1.95 -2.28 -0.08
N GLN A 268 2.49 -1.32 0.67
CA GLN A 268 3.27 -1.62 1.88
C GLN A 268 2.47 -2.40 2.94
N ILE A 269 1.20 -2.06 3.14
CA ILE A 269 0.35 -2.77 4.10
C ILE A 269 0.02 -4.18 3.60
N ALA A 270 -0.28 -4.34 2.31
CA ALA A 270 -0.51 -5.64 1.70
C ALA A 270 0.73 -6.54 1.85
N ARG A 271 1.92 -6.05 1.51
CA ARG A 271 3.19 -6.78 1.69
C ARG A 271 3.44 -7.17 3.14
N GLN A 272 3.14 -6.29 4.09
CA GLN A 272 3.27 -6.60 5.52
C GLN A 272 2.33 -7.74 5.93
N LYS A 273 1.06 -7.70 5.51
CA LYS A 273 0.08 -8.75 5.79
C LYS A 273 0.42 -10.08 5.12
N GLU A 274 0.90 -10.03 3.88
CA GLU A 274 1.35 -11.21 3.13
C GLU A 274 2.53 -11.91 3.83
N LEU A 275 3.48 -11.13 4.36
CA LEU A 275 4.58 -11.66 5.18
C LEU A 275 4.08 -12.33 6.46
N GLU A 276 3.16 -11.68 7.18
CA GLU A 276 2.56 -12.22 8.40
C GLU A 276 1.83 -13.54 8.12
N GLN A 277 1.01 -13.58 7.05
CA GLN A 277 0.29 -14.79 6.64
C GLN A 277 1.24 -15.91 6.18
N ALA A 278 2.29 -15.58 5.42
CA ALA A 278 3.29 -16.55 5.01
C ALA A 278 4.05 -17.13 6.21
N GLN A 279 4.31 -16.31 7.24
CA GLN A 279 4.94 -16.74 8.49
C GLN A 279 4.01 -17.61 9.34
N GLU A 280 2.71 -17.31 9.40
CA GLU A 280 1.71 -18.13 10.11
C GLU A 280 1.48 -19.50 9.47
N ARG A 281 1.67 -19.62 8.15
CA ARG A 281 1.62 -20.90 7.44
C ARG A 281 2.82 -21.80 7.74
N LEU A 282 3.91 -21.25 8.30
CA LEU A 282 4.99 -22.08 8.82
C LEU A 282 4.51 -22.76 10.11
N PRO A 283 4.79 -24.06 10.29
CA PRO A 283 4.45 -24.73 11.54
C PRO A 283 5.07 -23.99 12.73
N PRO A 284 4.45 -23.99 13.92
CA PRO A 284 5.02 -23.33 15.10
C PRO A 284 6.42 -23.88 15.35
N LEU A 285 7.41 -22.99 15.37
CA LEU A 285 8.77 -23.33 15.75
C LEU A 285 8.77 -23.84 17.19
N GLU A 286 8.92 -25.15 17.37
CA GLU A 286 9.43 -25.68 18.64
C GLU A 286 10.81 -25.08 18.90
N ALA A 287 11.03 -24.61 20.13
CA ALA A 287 12.27 -23.99 20.56
C ALA A 287 13.47 -24.97 20.52
N PRO A 288 14.71 -24.44 20.58
CA PRO A 288 15.75 -24.68 19.59
C PRO A 288 16.26 -26.12 19.61
N MET A 289 16.09 -26.84 18.49
CA MET A 289 16.88 -28.04 18.24
C MET A 289 18.22 -27.66 17.61
N LYS A 290 19.28 -28.09 18.31
CA LYS A 290 20.67 -28.04 17.89
C LYS A 290 20.80 -28.54 16.45
N SER A 291 21.60 -27.80 15.68
CA SER A 291 22.18 -28.17 14.39
C SER A 291 22.44 -29.67 14.26
N SER A 292 21.66 -30.34 13.43
CA SER A 292 22.07 -31.60 12.80
C SER A 292 21.38 -31.74 11.44
N GLU A 293 21.82 -30.97 10.47
CA GLU A 293 21.64 -31.37 9.06
C GLU A 293 23.00 -31.82 8.52
N LYS A 294 23.07 -33.12 8.25
CA LYS A 294 24.11 -33.72 7.41
C LYS A 294 23.98 -33.15 6.00
N PRO A 295 25.09 -33.05 5.25
CA PRO A 295 25.07 -32.55 3.89
C PRO A 295 24.27 -33.51 2.99
N MET A 296 23.26 -32.99 2.29
CA MET A 296 22.74 -33.66 1.10
C MET A 296 23.71 -33.39 -0.06
N ASP A 297 24.26 -34.48 -0.59
CA ASP A 297 24.85 -34.54 -1.93
C ASP A 297 23.82 -34.04 -2.95
N PHE A 298 24.01 -32.82 -3.45
CA PHE A 298 23.44 -32.41 -4.72
C PHE A 298 24.49 -32.72 -5.79
N LEU A 299 24.16 -33.69 -6.65
CA LEU A 299 24.87 -33.95 -7.89
C LEU A 299 25.07 -32.61 -8.60
N ALA A 300 26.34 -32.29 -8.83
CA ALA A 300 26.76 -31.15 -9.62
C ALA A 300 26.16 -31.24 -11.02
N GLU A 301 25.04 -30.54 -11.24
CA GLU A 301 24.82 -29.94 -12.55
C GLU A 301 25.72 -28.71 -12.61
N GLU A 302 26.73 -28.80 -13.48
CA GLU A 302 27.63 -27.73 -13.84
C GLU A 302 26.81 -26.52 -14.31
N VAL A 303 26.57 -25.58 -13.38
CA VAL A 303 26.19 -24.23 -13.77
C VAL A 303 27.43 -23.66 -14.44
N GLU A 304 27.43 -23.65 -15.78
CA GLU A 304 28.41 -22.91 -16.57
C GLU A 304 28.58 -21.52 -15.96
N GLU A 305 29.76 -21.25 -15.41
CA GLU A 305 30.21 -19.92 -15.06
C GLU A 305 30.20 -19.05 -16.33
N LYS A 306 29.07 -18.38 -16.59
CA LYS A 306 29.10 -17.19 -17.42
C LYS A 306 29.93 -16.15 -16.68
N LYS A 307 31.18 -16.01 -17.11
CA LYS A 307 32.08 -14.89 -16.80
C LYS A 307 31.30 -13.59 -16.85
N ALA A 308 30.87 -13.09 -15.69
CA ALA A 308 30.47 -11.70 -15.55
C ALA A 308 31.71 -10.87 -15.87
N GLU A 309 31.64 -10.04 -16.92
CA GLU A 309 32.69 -9.07 -17.20
C GLU A 309 32.98 -8.27 -15.92
N ALA A 310 34.25 -8.22 -15.53
CA ALA A 310 34.67 -7.46 -14.36
C ALA A 310 34.13 -6.01 -14.48
N PRO A 311 33.53 -5.46 -13.41
CA PRO A 311 32.93 -4.14 -13.45
C PRO A 311 33.97 -3.12 -13.92
N LYS A 312 33.63 -2.35 -14.96
CA LYS A 312 34.53 -1.34 -15.54
C LYS A 312 34.73 -0.22 -14.52
N LEU A 313 35.92 -0.16 -13.93
CA LEU A 313 36.32 0.93 -13.04
C LEU A 313 36.49 2.22 -13.85
N LEU A 314 35.91 3.30 -13.37
CA LEU A 314 36.04 4.62 -13.96
C LEU A 314 37.33 5.26 -13.46
N ASN A 315 38.02 5.99 -14.35
CA ASN A 315 39.15 6.79 -13.93
C ASN A 315 38.65 8.06 -13.23
N ILE A 316 38.68 8.04 -11.90
CA ILE A 316 38.25 9.15 -11.02
C ILE A 316 39.42 10.02 -10.52
N SER A 317 40.66 9.67 -10.87
CA SER A 317 41.87 10.34 -10.35
C SER A 317 41.95 11.84 -10.67
N ALA A 318 41.22 12.30 -11.68
CA ALA A 318 41.20 13.71 -12.08
C ALA A 318 40.50 14.64 -11.08
N TRP A 319 39.62 14.11 -10.23
CA TRP A 319 38.78 14.91 -9.33
C TRP A 319 38.62 14.33 -7.93
N PHE A 320 38.91 13.04 -7.74
CA PHE A 320 38.74 12.36 -6.46
C PHE A 320 39.98 12.50 -5.57
N ASP A 321 39.79 13.04 -4.37
CA ASP A 321 40.81 13.11 -3.31
C ASP A 321 40.35 12.27 -2.11
N ALA A 322 41.03 11.13 -1.92
CA ALA A 322 40.77 10.18 -0.85
C ALA A 322 40.95 10.82 0.54
N LYS A 323 42.02 11.59 0.75
CA LYS A 323 42.31 12.21 2.05
C LYS A 323 41.28 13.27 2.40
N ALA A 324 40.95 14.15 1.44
CA ALA A 324 39.93 15.17 1.62
C ALA A 324 38.53 14.57 1.83
N MET A 325 38.25 13.38 1.27
CA MET A 325 37.00 12.67 1.53
C MET A 325 36.93 12.18 2.98
N LEU A 326 38.00 11.54 3.48
CA LEU A 326 38.04 11.02 4.85
C LEU A 326 37.90 12.13 5.90
N GLU A 327 38.52 13.30 5.66
CA GLU A 327 38.36 14.47 6.52
C GLU A 327 36.91 14.99 6.56
N GLN A 328 36.19 14.94 5.43
CA GLN A 328 34.78 15.32 5.35
C GLN A 328 33.82 14.27 5.92
N MET A 329 34.20 12.99 5.89
CA MET A 329 33.42 11.89 6.47
C MET A 329 33.48 11.86 8.00
N ARG A 330 34.63 12.22 8.58
CA ARG A 330 34.87 12.22 10.03
C ARG A 330 33.76 12.87 10.88
N PRO A 331 33.26 14.10 10.60
CA PRO A 331 32.22 14.72 11.42
C PRO A 331 30.86 14.03 11.37
N GLN A 332 30.63 13.13 10.40
CA GLN A 332 29.38 12.37 10.28
C GLN A 332 29.36 11.12 11.18
N ILE A 333 30.51 10.71 11.71
CA ILE A 333 30.62 9.52 12.58
C ILE A 333 29.91 9.79 13.89
N ASN A 334 29.00 8.87 14.26
CA ASN A 334 28.18 8.94 15.47
C ASN A 334 27.31 10.19 15.60
N HIS A 335 27.09 10.91 14.49
CA HIS A 335 26.18 12.04 14.46
C HIS A 335 24.73 11.56 14.39
N LEU A 336 23.88 12.08 15.29
CA LEU A 336 22.45 11.79 15.33
C LEU A 336 21.63 13.02 14.88
N ALA A 337 20.91 12.86 13.78
CA ALA A 337 19.87 13.80 13.35
C ALA A 337 18.50 13.27 13.84
N GLY A 338 18.14 13.62 15.08
CA GLY A 338 16.96 13.08 15.75
C GLY A 338 17.13 11.59 16.10
N ARG A 339 16.37 10.71 15.43
CA ARG A 339 16.51 9.24 15.56
C ARG A 339 17.26 8.58 14.39
N ARG A 340 17.83 9.37 13.48
CA ARG A 340 18.55 8.87 12.31
C ARG A 340 20.04 9.09 12.48
N PHE A 341 20.83 8.09 12.12
CA PHE A 341 22.28 8.16 11.99
C PHE A 341 22.66 7.74 10.57
N ALA A 342 23.79 8.23 10.10
CA ALA A 342 24.29 7.92 8.77
C ALA A 342 25.65 7.18 8.81
N ALA A 343 26.38 7.29 9.93
CA ALA A 343 27.57 6.49 10.21
C ALA A 343 27.72 6.24 11.71
N PHE A 344 28.34 5.13 12.07
CA PHE A 344 28.62 4.79 13.46
C PHE A 344 29.92 4.00 13.60
N SER A 345 30.62 4.18 14.71
CA SER A 345 31.82 3.40 15.06
C SER A 345 31.44 2.15 15.86
N MET A 346 32.34 1.17 15.94
CA MET A 346 32.20 -0.01 16.79
C MET A 346 33.52 -0.38 17.46
N ALA A 347 33.45 -0.91 18.67
CA ALA A 347 34.62 -1.33 19.44
C ALA A 347 35.46 -2.45 18.77
N ASN A 348 34.94 -3.08 17.70
CA ASN A 348 35.67 -4.04 16.88
C ASN A 348 36.72 -3.39 15.94
N GLY A 349 36.88 -2.06 15.99
CA GLY A 349 37.90 -1.34 15.22
C GLY A 349 37.42 -0.78 13.89
N TYR A 350 36.12 -0.90 13.57
CA TYR A 350 35.56 -0.45 12.30
C TYR A 350 34.59 0.72 12.46
N VAL A 351 34.44 1.47 11.38
CA VAL A 351 33.42 2.52 11.21
C VAL A 351 32.56 2.17 10.01
N TYR A 352 31.24 2.16 10.21
CA TYR A 352 30.28 1.77 9.20
C TYR A 352 29.60 3.02 8.66
N PHE A 353 29.75 3.27 7.35
CA PHE A 353 29.15 4.42 6.67
C PHE A 353 28.03 3.98 5.75
N HIS A 354 26.90 4.69 5.80
CA HIS A 354 25.86 4.52 4.78
C HIS A 354 26.40 5.06 3.44
N PRO A 355 26.26 4.34 2.30
CA PRO A 355 26.87 4.75 1.02
C PRO A 355 26.46 6.14 0.55
N LYS A 356 25.28 6.61 0.95
CA LYS A 356 24.80 7.97 0.69
C LYS A 356 25.76 9.06 1.16
N ILE A 357 26.52 8.85 2.25
CA ILE A 357 27.54 9.81 2.68
C ILE A 357 28.68 9.89 1.66
N ILE A 358 29.12 8.74 1.17
CA ILE A 358 30.20 8.63 0.18
C ILE A 358 29.74 9.31 -1.12
N GLU A 359 28.50 9.08 -1.54
CA GLU A 359 27.89 9.74 -2.69
C GLU A 359 27.83 11.26 -2.53
N GLU A 360 27.31 11.76 -1.42
CA GLU A 360 27.15 13.20 -1.18
C GLU A 360 28.51 13.93 -1.20
N ILE A 361 29.54 13.33 -0.59
CA ILE A 361 30.89 13.90 -0.59
C ILE A 361 31.54 13.79 -1.97
N ALA A 362 31.34 12.67 -2.69
CA ALA A 362 31.84 12.49 -4.05
C ALA A 362 31.27 13.54 -5.01
N ARG A 363 29.95 13.78 -4.96
CA ARG A 363 29.30 14.81 -5.79
C ARG A 363 29.86 16.20 -5.49
N LYS A 364 30.10 16.51 -4.22
CA LYS A 364 30.68 17.80 -3.80
C LYS A 364 32.12 17.97 -4.29
N GLN A 365 32.96 16.94 -4.23
CA GLN A 365 34.32 17.00 -4.79
C GLN A 365 34.29 17.17 -6.31
N ALA A 366 33.42 16.43 -7.01
CA ALA A 366 33.27 16.56 -8.45
C ALA A 366 32.77 17.95 -8.89
N GLU A 367 31.82 18.53 -8.14
CA GLU A 367 31.34 19.90 -8.36
C GLU A 367 32.48 20.92 -8.20
N GLN A 368 33.30 20.79 -7.15
CA GLN A 368 34.46 21.65 -6.90
C GLN A 368 35.54 21.53 -7.99
N ALA A 369 35.69 20.34 -8.58
CA ALA A 369 36.59 20.08 -9.69
C ALA A 369 36.01 20.49 -11.07
N GLY A 370 34.75 20.97 -11.11
CA GLY A 370 34.09 21.37 -12.35
C GLY A 370 33.64 20.20 -13.24
N VAL A 371 33.59 18.98 -12.70
CA VAL A 371 33.17 17.76 -13.43
C VAL A 371 31.65 17.62 -13.33
N LEU A 372 30.93 18.31 -14.22
CA LEU A 372 29.46 18.33 -14.25
C LEU A 372 28.85 16.94 -14.50
N ASP A 373 29.56 16.06 -15.20
CA ASP A 373 29.11 14.71 -15.51
C ASP A 373 28.77 13.92 -14.24
N VAL A 374 29.61 14.00 -13.20
CA VAL A 374 29.40 13.29 -11.91
C VAL A 374 28.33 13.97 -11.05
N VAL A 375 28.11 15.28 -11.21
CA VAL A 375 27.09 16.02 -10.47
C VAL A 375 25.69 15.67 -10.97
N SER A 376 25.52 15.49 -12.28
CA SER A 376 24.23 15.13 -12.92
C SER A 376 24.05 13.64 -13.24
N ILE A 377 25.03 12.80 -12.87
CA ILE A 377 25.00 11.35 -13.11
C ILE A 377 23.79 10.69 -12.43
N GLU A 378 23.11 9.83 -13.18
CA GLU A 378 21.98 9.02 -12.73
C GLU A 378 22.40 7.96 -11.69
N ALA A 379 21.45 7.45 -10.90
CA ALA A 379 21.75 6.55 -9.77
C ALA A 379 22.47 5.24 -10.16
N GLU A 380 22.30 4.77 -11.40
CA GLU A 380 22.98 3.57 -11.91
C GLU A 380 24.47 3.82 -12.18
N GLU A 381 24.81 4.93 -12.83
CA GLU A 381 26.19 5.33 -13.11
C GLU A 381 26.94 5.72 -11.83
N MET A 382 26.21 6.27 -10.84
CA MET A 382 26.77 6.56 -9.51
C MET A 382 27.26 5.29 -8.79
N ARG A 383 26.68 4.11 -9.04
CA ARG A 383 27.21 2.86 -8.48
C ARG A 383 28.60 2.54 -8.99
N GLN A 384 28.89 2.80 -10.27
CA GLN A 384 30.22 2.59 -10.85
C GLN A 384 31.23 3.59 -10.28
N VAL A 385 30.80 4.83 -10.06
CA VAL A 385 31.62 5.85 -9.38
C VAL A 385 31.93 5.43 -7.95
N LEU A 386 30.93 5.01 -7.16
CA LEU A 386 31.11 4.53 -5.79
C LEU A 386 32.00 3.28 -5.72
N LEU A 387 31.85 2.34 -6.65
CA LEU A 387 32.73 1.18 -6.76
C LEU A 387 34.17 1.59 -7.06
N SER A 388 34.37 2.56 -7.94
CA SER A 388 35.71 3.07 -8.28
C SER A 388 36.34 3.80 -7.10
N ILE A 389 35.56 4.57 -6.35
CA ILE A 389 35.99 5.24 -5.11
C ILE A 389 36.41 4.21 -4.05
N VAL A 390 35.55 3.23 -3.77
CA VAL A 390 35.87 2.19 -2.78
C VAL A 390 37.06 1.35 -3.23
N HIS A 391 37.21 1.08 -4.53
CA HIS A 391 38.38 0.40 -5.06
C HIS A 391 39.67 1.22 -4.85
N GLN A 392 39.63 2.54 -5.05
CA GLN A 392 40.78 3.40 -4.74
C GLN A 392 41.09 3.41 -3.24
N LEU A 393 40.07 3.52 -2.39
CA LEU A 393 40.23 3.50 -0.93
C LEU A 393 40.74 2.15 -0.39
N ARG A 394 40.50 1.04 -1.10
CA ARG A 394 41.12 -0.25 -0.80
C ARG A 394 42.62 -0.27 -1.04
N GLN A 395 43.09 0.38 -2.11
CA GLN A 395 44.53 0.48 -2.38
C GLN A 395 45.26 1.22 -1.25
N ASP A 396 44.56 2.12 -0.57
CA ASP A 396 45.06 2.88 0.57
C ASP A 396 44.85 2.16 1.94
N ASP A 397 44.37 0.90 1.93
CA ASP A 397 44.09 0.06 3.12
C ASP A 397 43.06 0.67 4.09
N VAL A 398 42.17 1.51 3.57
CA VAL A 398 41.17 2.23 4.38
C VAL A 398 39.88 1.43 4.57
N ILE A 399 39.60 0.50 3.68
CA ILE A 399 38.39 -0.31 3.63
C ILE A 399 38.64 -1.68 4.25
N ALA A 400 37.74 -2.13 5.13
CA ALA A 400 37.88 -3.45 5.75
C ALA A 400 37.54 -4.57 4.75
N GLU A 401 38.53 -5.03 4.00
CA GLU A 401 38.36 -6.01 2.91
C GLU A 401 37.80 -7.35 3.39
N GLY A 402 38.12 -7.76 4.63
CA GLY A 402 37.59 -8.98 5.24
C GLY A 402 36.08 -8.95 5.53
N LEU A 403 35.43 -7.79 5.39
CA LEU A 403 33.99 -7.60 5.57
C LEU A 403 33.28 -7.21 4.26
N LEU A 404 34.02 -7.08 3.15
CA LEU A 404 33.50 -6.53 1.91
C LEU A 404 34.06 -7.26 0.67
N GLN A 405 33.17 -7.89 -0.11
CA GLN A 405 33.54 -8.57 -1.36
C GLN A 405 34.17 -7.61 -2.39
N LYS A 406 35.17 -8.10 -3.14
CA LYS A 406 36.02 -7.32 -4.07
C LYS A 406 35.26 -6.47 -5.10
N ASN A 407 34.10 -6.92 -5.56
CA ASN A 407 33.30 -6.22 -6.59
C ASN A 407 32.16 -5.36 -6.03
N TYR A 408 32.14 -5.14 -4.72
CA TYR A 408 31.09 -4.39 -4.04
C TYR A 408 31.64 -3.17 -3.32
N PHE A 409 30.85 -2.11 -3.19
CA PHE A 409 31.21 -0.89 -2.45
C PHE A 409 30.61 -0.86 -1.03
N GLY A 410 29.74 -1.80 -0.68
CA GLY A 410 29.19 -2.00 0.67
C GLY A 410 28.65 -3.41 0.87
N ALA A 411 28.30 -3.76 2.10
CA ALA A 411 27.72 -5.04 2.48
C ALA A 411 26.57 -4.85 3.48
N PHE A 412 25.74 -5.88 3.63
CA PHE A 412 24.69 -5.89 4.63
C PHE A 412 25.24 -6.35 5.97
N PHE A 413 24.92 -5.59 7.02
CA PHE A 413 25.30 -5.89 8.40
C PHE A 413 24.06 -5.97 9.28
N THR A 414 24.09 -6.88 10.25
CA THR A 414 23.11 -6.98 11.34
C THR A 414 23.72 -6.34 12.57
N ILE A 415 23.06 -5.30 13.10
CA ILE A 415 23.43 -4.58 14.32
C ILE A 415 22.53 -5.07 15.44
N THR A 416 23.11 -5.58 16.52
CA THR A 416 22.37 -6.06 17.70
C THR A 416 22.40 -4.98 18.79
N MET A 417 21.24 -4.65 19.34
CA MET A 417 21.10 -3.70 20.44
C MET A 417 21.18 -4.39 21.81
N LYS A 418 21.46 -3.63 22.87
CA LYS A 418 21.44 -4.08 24.27
C LYS A 418 20.10 -4.70 24.69
N SER A 419 19.00 -4.25 24.08
CA SER A 419 17.66 -4.79 24.30
C SER A 419 17.42 -6.17 23.66
N GLY A 420 18.37 -6.69 22.88
CA GLY A 420 18.22 -7.92 22.09
C GLY A 420 17.54 -7.70 20.73
N VAL A 421 17.08 -6.48 20.43
CA VAL A 421 16.53 -6.12 19.11
C VAL A 421 17.67 -6.02 18.09
N THR A 422 17.48 -6.59 16.90
CA THR A 422 18.43 -6.49 15.80
C THR A 422 17.91 -5.56 14.71
N MET A 423 18.82 -4.85 14.04
CA MET A 423 18.51 -4.02 12.88
C MET A 423 19.49 -4.32 11.75
N LYS A 424 19.00 -4.41 10.52
CA LYS A 424 19.84 -4.65 9.34
C LYS A 424 20.08 -3.34 8.59
N GLY A 425 21.26 -3.16 8.04
CA GLY A 425 21.55 -2.01 7.18
C GLY A 425 22.70 -2.29 6.22
N TYR A 426 22.72 -1.53 5.13
CA TYR A 426 23.78 -1.62 4.12
C TYR A 426 24.81 -0.53 4.37
N TYR A 427 26.05 -0.95 4.64
CA TYR A 427 27.13 -0.06 5.03
C TYR A 427 28.41 -0.41 4.29
N THR A 428 29.26 0.59 4.12
CA THR A 428 30.65 0.41 3.71
C THR A 428 31.49 0.38 4.98
N PRO A 429 32.22 -0.72 5.27
CA PRO A 429 33.05 -0.83 6.47
C PRO A 429 34.43 -0.21 6.23
N PHE A 430 34.83 0.71 7.09
CA PHE A 430 36.14 1.36 7.08
C PHE A 430 36.93 0.97 8.32
N HIS A 431 38.26 0.94 8.22
CA HIS A 431 39.13 0.94 9.38
C HIS A 431 38.94 2.25 10.16
N ALA A 432 38.99 2.20 11.50
CA ALA A 432 38.82 3.39 12.33
C ALA A 432 40.05 4.32 12.31
N GLU A 433 41.24 3.78 12.04
CA GLU A 433 42.52 4.50 12.16
C GLU A 433 42.59 5.82 11.35
N PRO A 434 42.10 5.90 10.10
CA PRO A 434 42.10 7.15 9.33
C PRO A 434 41.23 8.26 9.93
N PHE A 435 40.27 7.91 10.79
CA PHE A 435 39.37 8.87 11.45
C PHE A 435 39.79 9.21 12.88
N GLY A 436 40.72 8.45 13.46
CA GLY A 436 41.29 8.65 14.79
C GLY A 436 41.19 7.41 15.68
N SER A 437 41.42 7.60 16.98
CA SER A 437 41.36 6.49 17.94
C SER A 437 39.92 6.02 18.14
N ILE A 438 39.68 4.71 18.03
CA ILE A 438 38.34 4.13 18.22
C ILE A 438 37.75 4.47 19.58
N ALA A 439 38.57 4.55 20.62
CA ALA A 439 38.14 4.94 21.96
C ALA A 439 37.66 6.40 22.02
N ALA A 440 38.23 7.29 21.21
CA ALA A 440 37.76 8.66 21.07
C ALA A 440 36.45 8.72 20.28
N LEU A 441 36.32 7.93 19.19
CA LEU A 441 35.10 7.85 18.39
C LEU A 441 33.93 7.28 19.20
N GLU A 442 34.10 6.16 19.90
CA GLU A 442 33.05 5.57 20.73
C GLU A 442 32.54 6.51 21.83
N LYS A 443 33.40 7.37 22.38
CA LYS A 443 33.00 8.38 23.39
C LYS A 443 32.07 9.47 22.84
N THR A 444 32.04 9.67 21.52
CA THR A 444 31.15 10.64 20.87
C THR A 444 29.75 10.10 20.64
N LYS A 445 29.52 8.79 20.84
CA LYS A 445 28.20 8.18 20.73
C LYS A 445 27.23 8.78 21.73
N SER A 446 26.00 9.00 21.27
CA SER A 446 24.89 9.45 22.08
C SER A 446 23.61 8.73 21.67
N GLY A 447 22.57 8.83 22.49
CA GLY A 447 21.25 8.24 22.20
C GLY A 447 21.31 6.75 21.88
N MET A 448 20.61 6.34 20.82
CA MET A 448 20.48 4.93 20.42
C MET A 448 21.80 4.25 19.99
N LEU A 449 22.84 5.02 19.65
CA LEU A 449 24.13 4.46 19.23
C LEU A 449 24.89 3.82 20.39
N LEU A 450 24.60 4.24 21.62
CA LEU A 450 25.13 3.63 22.85
C LEU A 450 24.56 2.24 23.11
N ASP A 451 23.44 1.91 22.45
CA ASP A 451 22.79 0.63 22.61
C ASP A 451 23.33 -0.42 21.65
N PHE A 452 24.22 -0.08 20.71
CA PHE A 452 24.80 -1.05 19.79
C PHE A 452 25.83 -1.95 20.51
N VAL A 453 25.68 -3.26 20.34
CA VAL A 453 26.49 -4.28 21.01
C VAL A 453 27.34 -5.06 20.01
N THR A 454 26.73 -5.68 19.00
CA THR A 454 27.44 -6.43 17.96
C THR A 454 27.04 -5.97 16.57
N VAL A 455 27.97 -6.11 15.62
CA VAL A 455 27.73 -5.87 14.20
C VAL A 455 28.36 -7.01 13.42
N GLU A 456 27.52 -7.76 12.72
CA GLU A 456 27.91 -8.98 12.02
C GLU A 456 27.59 -8.84 10.53
N SER A 457 28.55 -9.24 9.69
CA SER A 457 28.35 -9.32 8.23
C SER A 457 27.37 -10.45 7.93
N LEU A 458 26.40 -10.21 7.04
CA LEU A 458 25.52 -11.26 6.53
C LEU A 458 26.21 -12.21 5.54
N HIS A 459 27.39 -11.83 5.05
CA HIS A 459 28.28 -12.71 4.31
C HIS A 459 29.47 -13.06 5.21
N GLU A 460 29.47 -14.27 5.79
CA GLU A 460 30.71 -14.89 6.24
C GLU A 460 31.55 -15.19 4.99
N LEU A 461 32.59 -14.40 4.77
CA LEU A 461 33.66 -14.81 3.86
C LEU A 461 34.31 -16.02 4.53
N SER A 462 34.03 -17.23 4.05
CA SER A 462 34.76 -18.40 4.52
C SER A 462 36.24 -18.16 4.25
N GLU A 463 37.03 -17.95 5.30
CA GLU A 463 38.48 -18.01 5.22
C GLU A 463 38.86 -19.44 4.79
N LYS A 464 39.01 -19.64 3.48
CA LYS A 464 39.78 -20.76 2.96
C LYS A 464 41.22 -20.29 2.84
N ASN A 465 42.05 -20.81 3.74
CA ASN A 465 43.51 -20.85 3.65
C ASN A 465 43.99 -21.29 2.27
#